data_AF-A0A1C6VIF9-F1
#
_entry.id   AF-A0A1C6VIF9-F1
#
_cell.length_a   1.000
_cell.length_b   1.000
_cell.length_c   1.000
_cell.angle_alpha   90.00
_cell.angle_beta   90.00
_cell.angle_gamma   90.00
#
_symmetry.space_group_name_H-M   'P 1'
#
loop_
_entity.id
_entity.type
_entity.pdbx_description
1 polymer ?
#
loop_
_entity_poly.entity_id
_entity_poly.type
_entity_poly.pdbx_seq_one_letter_code
_entity_poly.pdbx_strand_id
1 'polypeptide(L)'
;MPELPEVEALAGYLRERAVGRRVERVEVAAISALKTYDPPPSAVAGRTVTGAGRHGKFLDVRFDEGLHLVVHLARAGWLHYREAFPSAAPLRPGKGPIALRVRLDDGSGFDLTEAGTQKKLAAYLVTDPALVPGVGKLGPDALEADLATFAARLRSRRGQVKGVLTDQSVLAGIGNAYSDEILHAAKLSPFAITDRLTDDQFATLHAATRAVLGDAVRRSMGQRAAELKGEKRSGLKVHARKGLPCPVCGDLVREVSFADSSLQYCPTCQTGGKPLADRRLSRLVR
;
A
#
# COMPACT_ATOMS: atom_id res chain seq x y z
N MET A 1 -3.09 -6.00 1.90
CA MET A 1 -1.92 -5.15 1.63
C MET A 1 -2.30 -3.71 1.96
N PRO A 2 -1.53 -3.03 2.84
CA PRO A 2 -1.54 -1.58 2.90
C PRO A 2 -1.16 -0.99 1.53
N GLU A 3 -1.94 -0.03 1.06
CA GLU A 3 -1.62 0.79 -0.11
C GLU A 3 -1.31 2.22 0.37
N LEU A 4 -1.19 3.18 -0.56
CA LEU A 4 -0.80 4.55 -0.22
C LEU A 4 -1.53 5.15 1.00
N PRO A 5 -2.88 5.10 1.09
CA PRO A 5 -3.58 5.72 2.22
C PRO A 5 -3.24 5.12 3.59
N GLU A 6 -3.13 3.79 3.68
CA GLU A 6 -2.77 3.15 4.94
C GLU A 6 -1.31 3.40 5.32
N VAL A 7 -0.40 3.43 4.34
CA VAL A 7 1.02 3.70 4.59
C VAL A 7 1.22 5.15 5.06
N GLU A 8 0.51 6.11 4.46
CA GLU A 8 0.51 7.51 4.92
C GLU A 8 0.00 7.62 6.35
N ALA A 9 -1.12 6.96 6.67
CA ALA A 9 -1.68 7.00 8.01
C ALA A 9 -0.75 6.33 9.05
N LEU A 10 -0.10 5.22 8.69
CA LEU A 10 0.93 4.61 9.55
C LEU A 10 2.13 5.54 9.77
N ALA A 11 2.57 6.26 8.73
CA ALA A 11 3.62 7.27 8.85
C ALA A 11 3.18 8.45 9.74
N GLY A 12 1.96 8.93 9.59
CA GLY A 12 1.34 9.92 10.49
C GLY A 12 1.35 9.45 11.95
N TYR A 13 0.87 8.23 12.19
CA TYR A 13 0.83 7.63 13.53
C TYR A 13 2.22 7.48 14.17
N LEU A 14 3.24 7.12 13.39
CA LEU A 14 4.63 7.09 13.86
C LEU A 14 5.20 8.48 14.11
N ARG A 15 4.87 9.49 13.29
CA ARG A 15 5.29 10.87 13.53
C ARG A 15 4.80 11.38 14.88
N GLU A 16 3.55 11.10 15.22
CA GLU A 16 2.93 11.55 16.47
C GLU A 16 3.53 10.89 17.72
N ARG A 17 4.11 9.69 17.60
CA ARG A 17 4.45 8.86 18.76
C ARG A 17 5.92 8.50 18.92
N ALA A 18 6.64 8.36 17.80
CA ALA A 18 8.03 7.92 17.81
C ALA A 18 9.02 9.06 17.61
N VAL A 19 8.64 10.16 16.95
CA VAL A 19 9.57 11.28 16.68
C VAL A 19 10.07 11.89 17.98
N GLY A 20 11.38 12.11 18.06
CA GLY A 20 12.08 12.60 19.25
C GLY A 20 12.47 11.51 20.25
N ARG A 21 12.00 10.27 20.08
CA ARG A 21 12.43 9.11 20.89
C ARG A 21 13.73 8.53 20.37
N ARG A 22 14.59 8.05 21.27
CA ARG A 22 15.76 7.26 20.88
C ARG A 22 15.39 5.80 20.73
N VAL A 23 16.00 5.14 19.75
CA VAL A 23 15.90 3.71 19.55
C VAL A 23 16.79 3.02 20.57
N GLU A 24 16.18 2.27 21.47
CA GLU A 24 16.90 1.40 22.41
C GLU A 24 17.49 0.21 21.66
N ARG A 25 16.68 -0.45 20.82
CA ARG A 25 17.07 -1.71 20.16
C ARG A 25 16.25 -1.99 18.91
N VAL A 26 16.91 -2.55 17.89
CA VAL A 26 16.26 -3.19 16.74
C VAL A 26 16.50 -4.70 16.80
N GLU A 27 15.44 -5.48 16.69
CA GLU A 27 15.48 -6.93 16.78
C GLU A 27 14.92 -7.54 15.49
N VAL A 28 15.75 -8.29 14.76
CA VAL A 28 15.37 -8.96 13.53
C VAL A 28 15.01 -10.42 13.83
N ALA A 29 13.72 -10.73 13.85
CA ALA A 29 13.22 -12.08 14.14
C ALA A 29 13.10 -12.96 12.88
N ALA A 30 12.91 -12.34 11.70
CA ALA A 30 12.89 -13.03 10.42
C ALA A 30 13.96 -12.44 9.48
N ILE A 31 15.13 -13.09 9.45
CA ILE A 31 16.26 -12.65 8.59
C ILE A 31 15.83 -12.57 7.11
N SER A 32 14.94 -13.45 6.65
CA SER A 32 14.41 -13.42 5.28
C SER A 32 13.65 -12.15 4.92
N ALA A 33 13.18 -11.38 5.90
CA ALA A 33 12.54 -10.09 5.68
C ALA A 33 13.55 -8.94 5.48
N LEU A 34 14.76 -9.08 6.03
CA LEU A 34 15.83 -8.08 5.88
C LEU A 34 16.48 -8.24 4.49
N LYS A 35 16.52 -7.15 3.72
CA LYS A 35 17.01 -7.13 2.33
C LYS A 35 18.35 -6.42 2.25
N THR A 36 18.44 -5.28 1.58
CA THR A 36 19.65 -4.45 1.61
C THR A 36 19.72 -3.76 2.96
N TYR A 37 20.82 -3.98 3.68
CA TYR A 37 21.12 -3.29 4.92
C TYR A 37 22.60 -2.90 4.90
N ASP A 38 22.86 -1.61 4.86
CA ASP A 38 24.17 -1.01 5.06
C ASP A 38 23.93 0.42 5.56
N PRO A 39 24.17 0.72 6.85
CA PRO A 39 24.84 -0.09 7.88
C PRO A 39 24.02 -1.28 8.44
N PRO A 40 24.59 -2.14 9.32
CA PRO A 40 23.84 -3.22 9.97
C PRO A 40 22.68 -2.71 10.85
N PRO A 41 21.61 -3.51 11.09
CA PRO A 41 20.47 -3.10 11.92
C PRO A 41 20.80 -2.58 13.32
N SER A 42 21.89 -3.06 13.92
CA SER A 42 22.38 -2.59 15.22
C SER A 42 22.82 -1.13 15.20
N ALA A 43 23.17 -0.56 14.05
CA ALA A 43 23.60 0.84 13.91
C ALA A 43 22.47 1.84 14.20
N VAL A 44 21.21 1.38 14.25
CA VAL A 44 20.06 2.20 14.63
C VAL A 44 19.99 2.40 16.16
N ALA A 45 20.62 1.54 16.97
CA ALA A 45 20.60 1.68 18.42
C ALA A 45 21.26 3.01 18.86
N GLY A 46 20.61 3.73 19.77
CA GLY A 46 21.01 5.06 20.24
C GLY A 46 20.57 6.22 19.34
N ARG A 47 20.14 5.95 18.11
CA ARG A 47 19.67 6.95 17.14
C ARG A 47 18.29 7.48 17.49
N THR A 48 18.05 8.75 17.21
CA THR A 48 16.76 9.40 17.41
C THR A 48 15.88 9.23 16.18
N VAL A 49 14.60 8.89 16.36
CA VAL A 49 13.63 8.95 15.26
C VAL A 49 13.36 10.43 14.93
N THR A 50 13.69 10.85 13.71
CA THR A 50 13.56 12.24 13.26
C THR A 50 12.30 12.46 12.42
N GLY A 51 11.69 11.38 11.91
CA GLY A 51 10.46 11.47 11.14
C GLY A 51 9.94 10.13 10.66
N ALA A 52 8.76 10.16 10.07
CA ALA A 52 8.26 9.07 9.23
C ALA A 52 7.59 9.64 7.98
N GLY A 53 7.53 8.85 6.93
CA GLY A 53 6.97 9.21 5.62
C GLY A 53 6.73 7.96 4.78
N ARG A 54 6.56 8.15 3.47
CA ARG A 54 6.35 7.05 2.53
C ARG A 54 6.95 7.32 1.16
N HIS A 55 7.27 6.24 0.46
CA HIS A 55 7.61 6.24 -0.96
C HIS A 55 6.64 5.29 -1.66
N GLY A 56 5.58 5.81 -2.28
CA GLY A 56 4.49 4.97 -2.78
C GLY A 56 3.86 4.13 -1.67
N LYS A 57 4.12 2.82 -1.68
CA LYS A 57 3.65 1.84 -0.67
C LYS A 57 4.73 1.39 0.32
N PHE A 58 5.90 2.02 0.29
CA PHE A 58 6.96 1.78 1.26
C PHE A 58 6.80 2.77 2.42
N LEU A 59 6.78 2.28 3.65
CA LEU A 59 6.90 3.09 4.85
C LEU A 59 8.38 3.46 5.04
N ASP A 60 8.66 4.70 5.42
CA ASP A 60 10.02 5.19 5.70
C ASP A 60 10.07 5.78 7.10
N VAL A 61 10.83 5.15 8.00
CA VAL A 61 11.14 5.68 9.33
C VAL A 61 12.55 6.25 9.29
N ARG A 62 12.66 7.54 9.60
CA ARG A 62 13.89 8.31 9.51
C ARG A 62 14.52 8.43 10.89
N PHE A 63 15.83 8.25 10.94
CA PHE A 63 16.64 8.46 12.13
C PHE A 63 17.64 9.60 11.91
N ASP A 64 18.34 10.03 12.96
CA ASP A 64 19.47 10.95 12.80
C ASP A 64 20.61 10.36 11.94
N GLU A 65 21.53 11.22 11.50
CA GLU A 65 22.62 10.89 10.57
C GLU A 65 22.16 10.30 9.21
N GLY A 66 20.95 10.65 8.78
CA GLY A 66 20.44 10.29 7.45
C GLY A 66 20.14 8.81 7.29
N LEU A 67 19.86 8.09 8.38
CA LEU A 67 19.56 6.67 8.33
C LEU A 67 18.05 6.41 8.15
N HIS A 68 17.68 5.46 7.29
CA HIS A 68 16.30 5.15 6.92
C HIS A 68 15.98 3.66 7.10
N LEU A 69 14.96 3.35 7.89
CA LEU A 69 14.29 2.04 7.87
C LEU A 69 13.12 2.10 6.90
N VAL A 70 13.33 1.56 5.69
CA VAL A 70 12.33 1.50 4.63
C VAL A 70 11.67 0.13 4.60
N VAL A 71 10.34 0.06 4.56
CA VAL A 71 9.58 -1.19 4.72
C VAL A 71 8.47 -1.30 3.68
N HIS A 72 8.47 -2.39 2.92
CA HIS A 72 7.31 -2.84 2.16
C HIS A 72 6.55 -3.91 2.95
N LEU A 73 5.35 -3.56 3.42
CA LEU A 73 4.54 -4.43 4.28
C LEU A 73 3.89 -5.62 3.54
N ALA A 74 3.93 -5.64 2.21
CA ALA A 74 3.40 -6.74 1.40
C ALA A 74 1.94 -7.09 1.72
N ARG A 75 1.47 -8.27 1.28
CA ARG A 75 0.03 -8.58 1.31
C ARG A 75 -0.53 -8.71 2.72
N ALA A 76 0.24 -9.33 3.61
CA ALA A 76 -0.21 -9.75 4.94
C ALA A 76 0.71 -9.23 6.06
N GLY A 77 1.61 -8.31 5.74
CA GLY A 77 2.37 -7.59 6.76
C GLY A 77 1.66 -6.34 7.27
N TRP A 78 2.03 -5.95 8.48
CA TRP A 78 1.43 -4.82 9.18
C TRP A 78 2.37 -4.23 10.23
N LEU A 79 2.14 -2.98 10.60
CA LEU A 79 2.80 -2.32 11.73
C LEU A 79 1.88 -2.33 12.95
N HIS A 80 2.39 -2.82 14.07
CA HIS A 80 1.71 -2.78 15.36
C HIS A 80 2.51 -1.94 16.33
N TYR A 81 2.00 -0.75 16.66
CA TYR A 81 2.58 0.07 17.71
C TYR A 81 2.28 -0.53 19.09
N ARG A 82 3.23 -0.45 20.00
CA ARG A 82 3.17 -0.94 21.36
C ARG A 82 3.52 0.21 22.31
N GLU A 83 2.62 0.50 23.24
CA GLU A 83 2.93 1.46 24.32
C GLU A 83 3.92 0.83 25.31
N ALA A 84 3.88 -0.49 25.46
CA ALA A 84 4.86 -1.27 26.21
C ALA A 84 4.95 -2.68 25.62
N PHE A 85 6.13 -3.30 25.77
CA PHE A 85 6.33 -4.70 25.40
C PHE A 85 6.21 -5.62 26.63
N PRO A 86 5.65 -6.83 26.48
CA PRO A 86 5.40 -7.74 27.60
C PRO A 86 6.67 -8.32 28.24
N SER A 87 7.82 -8.22 27.56
CA SER A 87 9.09 -8.71 28.05
C SER A 87 10.24 -7.89 27.47
N ALA A 88 11.26 -7.67 28.30
CA ALA A 88 12.55 -7.11 27.90
C ALA A 88 13.44 -8.13 27.15
N ALA A 89 13.13 -9.43 27.26
CA ALA A 89 13.88 -10.48 26.60
C ALA A 89 13.90 -10.27 25.07
N PRO A 90 15.03 -10.53 24.40
CA PRO A 90 15.12 -10.47 22.95
C PRO A 90 14.16 -11.46 22.28
N LEU A 91 13.66 -11.10 21.11
CA LEU A 91 12.87 -11.97 20.24
C LEU A 91 13.70 -13.19 19.85
N ARG A 92 13.06 -14.36 19.90
CA ARG A 92 13.63 -15.60 19.38
C ARG A 92 13.40 -15.66 17.87
N PRO A 93 14.44 -15.78 17.03
CA PRO A 93 14.27 -15.91 15.60
C PRO A 93 13.37 -17.07 15.21
N GLY A 94 12.63 -16.93 14.11
CA GLY A 94 11.83 -18.00 13.51
C GLY A 94 10.54 -18.38 14.25
N LYS A 95 10.24 -17.79 15.42
CA LYS A 95 8.97 -18.01 16.13
C LYS A 95 7.98 -16.87 15.91
N GLY A 96 6.81 -17.20 15.37
CA GLY A 96 5.66 -16.30 15.32
C GLY A 96 5.62 -15.36 14.11
N PRO A 97 4.71 -14.37 14.13
CA PRO A 97 4.44 -13.48 13.01
C PRO A 97 5.37 -12.25 12.97
N ILE A 98 6.18 -11.99 14.00
CA ILE A 98 7.03 -10.79 14.05
C ILE A 98 8.23 -11.00 13.13
N ALA A 99 8.44 -10.07 12.20
CA ALA A 99 9.59 -10.03 11.31
C ALA A 99 10.71 -9.16 11.89
N LEU A 100 10.34 -7.98 12.41
CA LEU A 100 11.26 -7.01 12.99
C LEU A 100 10.56 -6.25 14.12
N ARG A 101 11.30 -5.89 15.17
CA ARG A 101 10.84 -5.04 16.26
C ARG A 101 11.80 -3.86 16.44
N VAL A 102 11.23 -2.68 16.66
CA VAL A 102 11.97 -1.49 17.10
C VAL A 102 11.46 -1.12 18.50
N ARG A 103 12.38 -0.99 19.45
CA ARG A 103 12.12 -0.52 20.81
C ARG A 103 12.64 0.89 20.97
N LEU A 104 11.87 1.71 21.64
CA LEU A 104 12.19 3.09 21.99
C LEU A 104 12.57 3.19 23.46
N ASP A 105 13.27 4.26 23.81
CA ASP A 105 13.81 4.55 25.14
C ASP A 105 12.75 4.72 26.24
N ASP A 106 11.49 5.00 25.88
CA ASP A 106 10.36 5.07 26.82
C ASP A 106 9.63 3.72 27.03
N GLY A 107 10.19 2.63 26.49
CA GLY A 107 9.61 1.29 26.56
C GLY A 107 8.54 1.00 25.51
N SER A 108 8.13 2.01 24.73
CA SER A 108 7.23 1.87 23.58
C SER A 108 7.99 1.44 22.33
N GLY A 109 7.29 1.31 21.20
CA GLY A 109 7.90 1.00 19.91
C GLY A 109 6.93 0.32 18.96
N PHE A 110 7.43 -0.46 18.01
CA PHE A 110 6.58 -1.14 17.05
C PHE A 110 7.11 -2.51 16.60
N ASP A 111 6.17 -3.41 16.32
CA ASP A 111 6.40 -4.68 15.62
C ASP A 111 6.01 -4.53 14.14
N LEU A 112 6.89 -4.98 13.25
CA LEU A 112 6.54 -5.32 11.87
C LEU A 112 6.20 -6.80 11.85
N THR A 113 4.94 -7.12 11.58
CA THR A 113 4.46 -8.50 11.50
C THR A 113 4.22 -8.89 10.06
N GLU A 114 4.29 -10.19 9.76
CA GLU A 114 3.78 -10.79 8.54
C GLU A 114 3.11 -12.11 8.86
N ALA A 115 1.79 -12.15 8.63
CA ALA A 115 1.00 -13.37 8.74
C ALA A 115 0.92 -14.10 7.39
N GLY A 116 0.72 -15.42 7.41
CA GLY A 116 0.51 -16.22 6.21
C GLY A 116 1.69 -17.10 5.82
N THR A 117 1.45 -17.96 4.84
CA THR A 117 2.40 -19.00 4.39
C THR A 117 3.44 -18.48 3.41
N GLN A 118 3.11 -17.44 2.64
CA GLN A 118 4.05 -16.76 1.74
C GLN A 118 4.50 -15.44 2.36
N LYS A 119 5.74 -15.41 2.84
CA LYS A 119 6.36 -14.23 3.46
C LYS A 119 7.10 -13.39 2.42
N LYS A 120 6.69 -12.14 2.24
CA LYS A 120 7.21 -11.16 1.27
C LYS A 120 7.42 -9.77 1.88
N LEU A 121 7.27 -9.59 3.19
CA LEU A 121 7.67 -8.35 3.86
C LEU A 121 9.16 -8.10 3.60
N ALA A 122 9.49 -6.87 3.25
CA ALA A 122 10.85 -6.47 2.96
C ALA A 122 11.20 -5.24 3.78
N ALA A 123 12.24 -5.34 4.60
CA ALA A 123 12.80 -4.25 5.37
C ALA A 123 14.21 -3.95 4.87
N TYR A 124 14.53 -2.67 4.75
CA TYR A 124 15.80 -2.15 4.27
C TYR A 124 16.32 -1.15 5.28
N LEU A 125 17.63 -1.15 5.53
CA LEU A 125 18.28 -0.11 6.32
C LEU A 125 19.35 0.55 5.45
N VAL A 126 19.13 1.81 5.10
CA VAL A 126 19.92 2.51 4.08
C VAL A 126 20.17 3.96 4.49
N THR A 127 21.22 4.57 3.94
CA THR A 127 21.52 6.00 4.10
C THR A 127 20.82 6.89 3.07
N ASP A 128 20.25 6.29 2.03
CA ASP A 128 19.43 6.95 1.02
C ASP A 128 18.31 5.99 0.58
N PRO A 129 17.01 6.38 0.70
CA PRO A 129 15.88 5.57 0.23
C PRO A 129 15.99 5.13 -1.24
N ALA A 130 16.68 5.87 -2.10
CA ALA A 130 16.89 5.51 -3.50
C ALA A 130 17.70 4.22 -3.68
N LEU A 131 18.49 3.81 -2.68
CA LEU A 131 19.21 2.54 -2.66
C LEU A 131 18.28 1.33 -2.52
N VAL A 132 17.02 1.54 -2.11
CA VAL A 132 16.00 0.48 -2.08
C VAL A 132 15.52 0.24 -3.52
N PRO A 133 15.73 -0.96 -4.11
CA PRO A 133 15.44 -1.19 -5.52
C PRO A 133 13.98 -0.93 -5.93
N GLY A 134 13.05 -1.11 -4.99
CA GLY A 134 11.63 -0.84 -5.19
C GLY A 134 11.26 0.64 -5.13
N VAL A 135 12.03 1.46 -4.39
CA VAL A 135 11.85 2.91 -4.28
C VAL A 135 12.49 3.62 -5.46
N GLY A 136 13.73 3.26 -5.83
CA GLY A 136 14.45 3.88 -6.95
C GLY A 136 13.80 3.67 -8.33
N LYS A 137 12.78 2.82 -8.44
CA LYS A 137 12.00 2.57 -9.67
C LYS A 137 10.60 3.16 -9.65
N LEU A 138 10.21 3.87 -8.58
CA LEU A 138 8.88 4.42 -8.48
C LEU A 138 8.66 5.52 -9.51
N GLY A 139 7.47 5.51 -10.11
CA GLY A 139 6.92 6.66 -10.80
C GLY A 139 6.53 7.76 -9.82
N PRO A 140 6.00 8.89 -10.30
CA PRO A 140 5.51 9.95 -9.44
C PRO A 140 4.39 9.45 -8.52
N ASP A 141 4.25 10.12 -7.37
CA ASP A 141 3.22 9.81 -6.39
C ASP A 141 1.82 10.04 -6.98
N ALA A 142 0.94 9.04 -6.86
CA ALA A 142 -0.40 9.12 -7.44
C ALA A 142 -1.28 10.23 -6.85
N LEU A 143 -1.03 10.67 -5.62
CA LEU A 143 -1.80 11.74 -5.00
C LEU A 143 -1.22 13.14 -5.31
N GLU A 144 0.08 13.22 -5.56
CA GLU A 144 0.77 14.49 -5.84
C GLU A 144 0.89 14.82 -7.33
N ALA A 145 0.83 13.81 -8.22
CA ALA A 145 0.90 14.04 -9.65
C ALA A 145 -0.22 14.97 -10.14
N ASP A 146 0.16 16.02 -10.87
CA ASP A 146 -0.79 16.86 -11.59
C ASP A 146 -1.39 16.12 -12.80
N LEU A 147 -2.42 16.71 -13.42
CA LEU A 147 -3.12 16.07 -14.54
C LEU A 147 -2.17 15.79 -15.72
N ALA A 148 -1.29 16.74 -16.04
CA ALA A 148 -0.36 16.61 -17.16
C ALA A 148 0.61 15.43 -16.95
N THR A 149 1.23 15.35 -15.77
CA THR A 149 2.12 14.26 -15.37
C THR A 149 1.39 12.94 -15.32
N PHE A 150 0.21 12.90 -14.70
CA PHE A 150 -0.63 11.70 -14.59
C PHE A 150 -0.94 11.13 -15.98
N ALA A 151 -1.48 11.96 -16.87
CA ALA A 151 -1.86 11.54 -18.21
C ALA A 151 -0.63 11.11 -19.04
N ALA A 152 0.48 11.85 -18.98
CA ALA A 152 1.72 11.49 -19.67
C ALA A 152 2.26 10.12 -19.21
N ARG A 153 2.26 9.85 -17.91
CA ARG A 153 2.71 8.57 -17.34
C ARG A 153 1.81 7.41 -17.74
N LEU A 154 0.48 7.56 -17.70
CA LEU A 154 -0.41 6.50 -18.15
C LEU A 154 -0.28 6.22 -19.65
N ARG A 155 -0.11 7.26 -20.48
CA ARG A 155 0.09 7.12 -21.93
C ARG A 155 1.41 6.45 -22.30
N SER A 156 2.43 6.53 -21.45
CA SER A 156 3.73 5.88 -21.73
C SER A 156 3.69 4.35 -21.64
N ARG A 157 2.57 3.77 -21.18
CA ARG A 157 2.40 2.32 -21.08
C ARG A 157 1.10 1.88 -21.74
N ARG A 158 1.23 1.14 -22.85
CA ARG A 158 0.11 0.45 -23.49
C ARG A 158 -0.33 -0.75 -22.64
N GLY A 159 -1.58 -0.76 -22.20
CA GLY A 159 -2.13 -1.88 -21.45
C GLY A 159 -3.57 -1.63 -20.97
N GLN A 160 -4.12 -2.61 -20.25
CA GLN A 160 -5.38 -2.40 -19.53
C GLN A 160 -5.16 -1.36 -18.44
N VAL A 161 -6.05 -0.35 -18.38
CA VAL A 161 -5.93 0.81 -17.48
C VAL A 161 -5.74 0.39 -16.02
N LYS A 162 -6.42 -0.66 -15.54
CA LYS A 162 -6.23 -1.18 -14.19
C LYS A 162 -4.78 -1.63 -13.96
N GLY A 163 -4.23 -2.40 -14.89
CA GLY A 163 -2.85 -2.90 -14.82
C GLY A 163 -1.85 -1.76 -14.80
N VAL A 164 -2.04 -0.77 -15.67
CA VAL A 164 -1.17 0.42 -15.75
C VAL A 164 -1.24 1.27 -14.48
N LEU A 165 -2.43 1.48 -13.90
CA LEU A 165 -2.60 2.18 -12.62
C LEU A 165 -1.86 1.48 -11.47
N THR A 166 -1.76 0.15 -11.51
CA THR A 166 -1.06 -0.63 -10.48
C THR A 166 0.44 -0.80 -10.73
N ASP A 167 0.95 -0.39 -11.90
CA ASP A 167 2.38 -0.40 -12.20
C ASP A 167 3.07 0.72 -11.41
N GLN A 168 3.83 0.34 -10.38
CA GLN A 168 4.47 1.31 -9.50
C GLN A 168 5.53 2.17 -10.19
N SER A 169 6.02 1.77 -11.37
CA SER A 169 6.94 2.59 -12.20
C SER A 169 6.21 3.64 -13.03
N VAL A 170 4.91 3.49 -13.22
CA VAL A 170 4.05 4.46 -13.90
C VAL A 170 3.49 5.45 -12.89
N LEU A 171 2.86 4.94 -11.82
CA LEU A 171 2.36 5.72 -10.68
C LEU A 171 2.58 4.96 -9.39
N ALA A 172 3.18 5.63 -8.42
CA ALA A 172 3.44 5.05 -7.11
C ALA A 172 2.21 5.14 -6.20
N GLY A 173 1.93 4.06 -5.46
CA GLY A 173 0.97 4.09 -4.35
C GLY A 173 -0.37 3.40 -4.60
N ILE A 174 -0.84 3.31 -5.85
CA ILE A 174 -2.10 2.63 -6.19
C ILE A 174 -1.88 1.11 -6.26
N GLY A 175 -2.66 0.33 -5.53
CA GLY A 175 -2.68 -1.13 -5.60
C GLY A 175 -4.01 -1.69 -6.06
N ASN A 176 -4.24 -2.96 -5.73
CA ASN A 176 -5.37 -3.70 -6.29
C ASN A 176 -6.71 -3.16 -5.81
N ALA A 177 -6.81 -2.76 -4.54
CA ALA A 177 -8.06 -2.26 -3.99
C ALA A 177 -8.40 -0.89 -4.55
N TYR A 178 -7.48 0.07 -4.46
CA TYR A 178 -7.77 1.43 -4.90
C TYR A 178 -7.90 1.53 -6.42
N SER A 179 -7.25 0.68 -7.21
CA SER A 179 -7.50 0.67 -8.66
C SER A 179 -8.94 0.27 -9.02
N ASP A 180 -9.58 -0.65 -8.28
CA ASP A 180 -11.00 -0.96 -8.49
C ASP A 180 -11.90 0.23 -8.14
N GLU A 181 -11.65 0.85 -6.98
CA GLU A 181 -12.42 2.00 -6.50
C GLU A 181 -12.30 3.22 -7.42
N ILE A 182 -11.08 3.51 -7.87
CA ILE A 182 -10.79 4.63 -8.79
C ILE A 182 -11.50 4.42 -10.13
N LEU A 183 -11.42 3.21 -10.70
CA LEU A 183 -12.04 2.93 -11.99
C LEU A 183 -13.57 2.91 -11.91
N HIS A 184 -14.12 2.47 -10.77
CA HIS A 184 -15.55 2.58 -10.52
C HIS A 184 -15.99 4.04 -10.40
N ALA A 185 -15.27 4.86 -9.63
CA ALA A 185 -15.55 6.30 -9.52
C ALA A 185 -15.42 7.02 -10.86
N ALA A 186 -14.44 6.64 -11.68
CA ALA A 186 -14.24 7.18 -13.03
C ALA A 186 -15.20 6.58 -14.08
N LYS A 187 -16.04 5.61 -13.72
CA LYS A 187 -16.94 4.87 -14.64
C LYS A 187 -16.20 4.25 -15.84
N LEU A 188 -14.96 3.83 -15.64
CA LEU A 188 -14.12 3.20 -16.67
C LEU A 188 -14.08 1.69 -16.49
N SER A 189 -14.18 0.97 -17.61
CA SER A 189 -13.95 -0.47 -17.63
C SER A 189 -12.52 -0.79 -17.15
N PRO A 190 -12.32 -1.75 -16.24
CA PRO A 190 -10.98 -2.23 -15.89
C PRO A 190 -10.16 -2.74 -17.06
N PHE A 191 -10.81 -3.12 -18.17
CA PHE A 191 -10.18 -3.60 -19.40
C PHE A 191 -10.10 -2.56 -20.51
N ALA A 192 -10.48 -1.30 -20.24
CA ALA A 192 -10.19 -0.21 -21.16
C ALA A 192 -8.67 -0.13 -21.42
N ILE A 193 -8.29 0.12 -22.67
CA ILE A 193 -6.88 0.21 -23.06
C ILE A 193 -6.44 1.67 -22.97
N THR A 194 -5.30 1.93 -22.34
CA THR A 194 -4.77 3.28 -22.10
C THR A 194 -4.66 4.11 -23.39
N ASP A 195 -4.21 3.52 -24.49
CA ASP A 195 -4.11 4.19 -25.81
C ASP A 195 -5.46 4.65 -26.40
N ARG A 196 -6.58 4.12 -25.89
CA ARG A 196 -7.93 4.46 -26.38
C ARG A 196 -8.64 5.45 -25.46
N LEU A 197 -8.01 5.87 -24.37
CA LEU A 197 -8.59 6.86 -23.47
C LEU A 197 -8.44 8.25 -24.06
N THR A 198 -9.52 9.01 -24.04
CA THR A 198 -9.50 10.44 -24.42
C THR A 198 -8.93 11.31 -23.31
N ASP A 199 -8.61 12.55 -23.64
CA ASP A 199 -8.11 13.53 -22.67
C ASP A 199 -9.12 13.78 -21.54
N ASP A 200 -10.42 13.85 -21.85
CA ASP A 200 -11.50 13.95 -20.87
C ASP A 200 -11.58 12.73 -19.94
N GLN A 201 -11.32 11.53 -20.49
CA GLN A 201 -11.27 10.31 -19.68
C GLN A 201 -10.05 10.31 -18.75
N PHE A 202 -8.91 10.84 -19.19
CA PHE A 202 -7.75 11.05 -18.31
C PHE A 202 -8.03 12.08 -17.22
N ALA A 203 -8.68 13.19 -17.55
CA ALA A 203 -9.10 14.19 -16.57
C ALA A 203 -10.07 13.61 -15.53
N THR A 204 -11.06 12.84 -15.97
CA THR A 204 -12.01 12.14 -15.10
C THR A 204 -11.29 11.13 -14.20
N LEU A 205 -10.37 10.34 -14.76
CA LEU A 205 -9.61 9.34 -14.02
C LEU A 205 -8.66 9.97 -12.98
N HIS A 206 -8.02 11.09 -13.31
CA HIS A 206 -7.17 11.85 -12.39
C HIS A 206 -7.99 12.43 -11.23
N ALA A 207 -9.13 13.06 -11.53
CA ALA A 207 -10.04 13.58 -10.51
C ALA A 207 -10.56 12.47 -9.58
N ALA A 208 -10.96 11.33 -10.15
CA ALA A 208 -11.36 10.15 -9.37
C ALA A 208 -10.22 9.61 -8.50
N THR A 209 -8.99 9.57 -9.02
CA THR A 209 -7.79 9.16 -8.27
C THR A 209 -7.57 10.04 -7.05
N ARG A 210 -7.54 11.37 -7.24
CA ARG A 210 -7.37 12.33 -6.14
C ARG A 210 -8.48 12.25 -5.11
N ALA A 211 -9.73 12.14 -5.56
CA ALA A 211 -10.88 12.06 -4.67
C ALA A 211 -10.86 10.79 -3.82
N VAL A 212 -10.67 9.61 -4.44
CA VAL A 212 -10.69 8.31 -3.76
C VAL A 212 -9.52 8.17 -2.80
N LEU A 213 -8.29 8.45 -3.24
CA LEU A 213 -7.11 8.33 -2.39
C LEU A 213 -7.10 9.40 -1.29
N GLY A 214 -7.45 10.65 -1.63
CA GLY A 214 -7.50 11.74 -0.67
C GLY A 214 -8.55 11.53 0.42
N ASP A 215 -9.72 10.98 0.08
CA ASP A 215 -10.72 10.57 1.06
C ASP A 215 -10.23 9.46 1.98
N ALA A 216 -9.63 8.42 1.41
CA ALA A 216 -9.07 7.33 2.19
C ALA A 216 -7.97 7.80 3.16
N VAL A 217 -7.10 8.72 2.73
CA VAL A 217 -6.10 9.36 3.59
C VAL A 217 -6.80 10.11 4.72
N ARG A 218 -7.73 11.01 4.42
CA ARG A 218 -8.43 11.81 5.44
C ARG A 218 -9.13 10.95 6.50
N ARG A 219 -9.82 9.87 6.10
CA ARG A 219 -10.49 8.97 7.04
C ARG A 219 -9.53 8.15 7.90
N SER A 220 -8.32 7.89 7.38
CA SER A 220 -7.31 7.06 8.04
C SER A 220 -6.41 7.88 8.98
N MET A 221 -6.19 9.16 8.69
CA MET A 221 -5.35 10.03 9.53
C MET A 221 -5.92 10.16 10.95
N GLY A 222 -5.04 10.09 11.95
CA GLY A 222 -5.41 10.14 13.37
C GLY A 222 -5.98 8.84 13.94
N GLN A 223 -6.25 7.82 13.12
CA GLN A 223 -6.68 6.52 13.63
C GLN A 223 -5.52 5.73 14.24
N ARG A 224 -5.85 4.80 15.15
CA ARG A 224 -4.85 3.87 15.68
C ARG A 224 -4.38 2.94 14.58
N ALA A 225 -3.08 2.62 14.56
CA ALA A 225 -2.50 1.67 13.58
C ALA A 225 -3.24 0.31 13.52
N ALA A 226 -3.89 -0.11 14.61
CA ALA A 226 -4.68 -1.34 14.67
C ALA A 226 -6.06 -1.24 13.98
N GLU A 227 -6.63 -0.05 13.86
CA GLU A 227 -7.99 0.22 13.35
C GLU A 227 -8.01 0.42 11.83
N LEU A 228 -6.89 0.89 11.27
CA LEU A 228 -6.72 1.19 9.85
C LEU A 228 -7.12 0.06 8.88
N LYS A 229 -6.94 -1.22 9.25
CA LYS A 229 -7.43 -2.35 8.43
C LYS A 229 -8.96 -2.35 8.30
N GLY A 230 -9.65 -2.07 9.40
CA GLY A 230 -11.10 -1.97 9.45
C GLY A 230 -11.61 -0.77 8.65
N GLU A 231 -10.97 0.38 8.84
CA GLU A 231 -11.31 1.64 8.14
C GLU A 231 -11.15 1.56 6.62
N LYS A 232 -10.07 0.91 6.17
CA LYS A 232 -9.91 0.59 4.75
C LYS A 232 -11.13 -0.18 4.26
N ARG A 233 -11.45 -1.30 4.93
CA ARG A 233 -12.52 -2.21 4.50
C ARG A 233 -13.90 -1.54 4.49
N SER A 234 -14.23 -0.74 5.50
CA SER A 234 -15.53 -0.05 5.58
C SER A 234 -15.71 0.98 4.46
N GLY A 235 -14.61 1.61 4.04
CA GLY A 235 -14.62 2.65 3.01
C GLY A 235 -14.67 2.20 1.55
N LEU A 236 -14.44 0.92 1.26
CA LEU A 236 -14.45 0.39 -0.11
C LEU A 236 -15.89 0.23 -0.60
N LYS A 237 -16.15 0.64 -1.85
CA LYS A 237 -17.47 0.61 -2.49
C LYS A 237 -17.67 -0.60 -3.39
N VAL A 238 -16.61 -1.09 -4.05
CA VAL A 238 -16.69 -2.21 -5.00
C VAL A 238 -15.66 -3.30 -4.70
N HIS A 239 -14.46 -2.94 -4.26
CA HIS A 239 -13.40 -3.90 -3.98
C HIS A 239 -13.82 -4.82 -2.82
N ALA A 240 -13.63 -6.13 -3.00
CA ALA A 240 -14.09 -7.16 -2.06
C ALA A 240 -15.60 -7.11 -1.72
N ARG A 241 -16.43 -6.53 -2.61
CA ARG A 241 -17.90 -6.44 -2.47
C ARG A 241 -18.68 -7.21 -3.53
N LYS A 242 -18.08 -8.25 -4.13
CA LYS A 242 -18.76 -9.13 -5.10
C LYS A 242 -20.13 -9.60 -4.55
N GLY A 243 -21.16 -9.50 -5.38
CA GLY A 243 -22.53 -9.91 -5.06
C GLY A 243 -23.30 -8.91 -4.20
N LEU A 244 -22.69 -7.81 -3.76
CA LEU A 244 -23.39 -6.72 -3.08
C LEU A 244 -23.89 -5.68 -4.10
N PRO A 245 -24.96 -4.92 -3.76
CA PRO A 245 -25.45 -3.84 -4.60
C PRO A 245 -24.40 -2.73 -4.77
N CYS A 246 -24.25 -2.24 -6.01
CA CYS A 246 -23.47 -1.07 -6.32
C CYS A 246 -24.08 0.16 -5.65
N PRO A 247 -23.31 0.97 -4.90
CA PRO A 247 -23.86 2.13 -4.18
C PRO A 247 -24.27 3.29 -5.11
N VAL A 248 -24.01 3.20 -6.42
CA VAL A 248 -24.37 4.22 -7.42
C VAL A 248 -25.63 3.84 -8.18
N CYS A 249 -25.74 2.60 -8.67
CA CYS A 249 -26.83 2.19 -9.56
C CYS A 249 -27.65 0.99 -9.06
N GLY A 250 -27.33 0.41 -7.90
CA GLY A 250 -28.05 -0.74 -7.32
C GLY A 250 -27.75 -2.11 -7.94
N ASP A 251 -27.17 -2.16 -9.15
CA ASP A 251 -26.78 -3.42 -9.82
C ASP A 251 -25.69 -4.19 -9.04
N LEU A 252 -25.58 -5.50 -9.23
CA LEU A 252 -24.64 -6.34 -8.48
C LEU A 252 -23.19 -6.08 -8.91
N VAL A 253 -22.32 -5.87 -7.92
CA VAL A 253 -20.87 -5.85 -8.14
C VAL A 253 -20.40 -7.25 -8.55
N ARG A 254 -19.71 -7.32 -9.69
CA ARG A 254 -19.15 -8.57 -10.24
C ARG A 254 -17.64 -8.65 -10.00
N GLU A 255 -17.11 -9.84 -10.20
CA GLU A 255 -15.68 -10.14 -10.04
C GLU A 255 -15.13 -10.79 -11.31
N VAL A 256 -13.88 -10.47 -11.65
CA VAL A 256 -13.06 -11.29 -12.55
C VAL A 256 -11.90 -11.86 -11.75
N SER A 257 -11.75 -13.19 -11.78
CA SER A 257 -10.71 -13.91 -11.06
C SER A 257 -9.50 -14.24 -11.94
N PHE A 258 -8.30 -14.05 -11.38
CA PHE A 258 -7.01 -14.47 -11.93
C PHE A 258 -6.35 -15.49 -11.01
N ALA A 259 -5.18 -16.03 -11.40
CA ALA A 259 -4.50 -17.09 -10.65
C ALA A 259 -4.24 -16.74 -9.17
N ASP A 260 -3.84 -15.50 -8.90
CA ASP A 260 -3.36 -15.02 -7.59
C ASP A 260 -4.08 -13.76 -7.09
N SER A 261 -4.98 -13.21 -7.90
CA SER A 261 -5.65 -11.92 -7.70
C SER A 261 -7.08 -11.94 -8.25
N SER A 262 -7.88 -10.95 -7.85
CA SER A 262 -9.18 -10.68 -8.45
C SER A 262 -9.41 -9.17 -8.50
N LEU A 263 -10.31 -8.76 -9.39
CA LEU A 263 -10.80 -7.39 -9.49
C LEU A 263 -12.32 -7.40 -9.37
N GLN A 264 -12.88 -6.34 -8.79
CA GLN A 264 -14.32 -6.15 -8.69
C GLN A 264 -14.76 -4.87 -9.40
N TYR A 265 -15.93 -4.91 -10.03
CA TYR A 265 -16.47 -3.83 -10.86
C TYR A 265 -18.00 -3.87 -10.90
N CYS A 266 -18.62 -2.75 -11.25
CA CYS A 266 -20.05 -2.67 -11.52
C CYS A 266 -20.31 -2.71 -13.04
N PRO A 267 -21.05 -3.70 -13.58
CA PRO A 267 -21.32 -3.81 -15.01
C PRO A 267 -22.06 -2.58 -15.57
N THR A 268 -23.13 -2.17 -14.89
CA THR A 268 -23.91 -1.00 -15.32
C THR A 268 -23.06 0.27 -15.36
N CYS A 269 -22.28 0.55 -14.32
CA CYS A 269 -21.50 1.79 -14.24
C CYS A 269 -20.25 1.82 -15.14
N GLN A 270 -19.61 0.68 -15.42
CA GLN A 270 -18.28 0.65 -16.03
C GLN A 270 -18.23 0.01 -17.42
N THR A 271 -19.24 -0.77 -17.80
CA THR A 271 -19.24 -1.55 -19.06
C THR A 271 -20.57 -1.49 -19.80
N GLY A 272 -21.45 -0.52 -19.47
CA GLY A 272 -22.77 -0.39 -20.10
C GLY A 272 -23.67 -1.61 -19.86
N GLY A 273 -23.52 -2.27 -18.71
CA GLY A 273 -24.26 -3.46 -18.34
C GLY A 273 -23.64 -4.78 -18.82
N LYS A 274 -22.63 -4.75 -19.71
CA LYS A 274 -22.02 -5.97 -20.25
C LYS A 274 -21.09 -6.64 -19.24
N PRO A 275 -21.35 -7.89 -18.80
CA PRO A 275 -20.42 -8.59 -17.92
C PRO A 275 -19.08 -8.89 -18.61
N LEU A 276 -17.98 -8.66 -17.90
CA LEU A 276 -16.63 -9.08 -18.28
C LEU A 276 -16.47 -10.59 -18.05
N ALA A 277 -15.78 -11.26 -18.98
CA ALA A 277 -15.58 -12.71 -18.94
C ALA A 277 -14.63 -13.13 -17.80
N ASP A 278 -15.03 -14.15 -17.04
CA ASP A 278 -14.19 -14.81 -16.04
C ASP A 278 -13.27 -15.84 -16.71
N ARG A 279 -11.97 -15.53 -16.78
CA ARG A 279 -10.97 -16.37 -17.45
C ARG A 279 -10.79 -17.76 -16.80
N ARG A 280 -11.19 -17.97 -15.55
CA ARG A 280 -11.15 -19.30 -14.91
C ARG A 280 -12.31 -20.18 -15.36
N LEU A 281 -13.52 -19.63 -15.38
CA LEU A 281 -14.73 -20.35 -15.79
C LEU A 281 -14.80 -20.55 -17.30
N SER A 282 -14.32 -19.60 -18.10
CA SER A 282 -14.28 -19.75 -19.57
C SER A 282 -13.35 -20.86 -20.07
N ARG A 283 -12.45 -21.39 -19.23
CA ARG A 283 -11.63 -22.58 -19.57
C ARG A 283 -12.34 -23.90 -19.28
N LEU A 284 -13.39 -23.89 -18.45
CA LEU A 284 -14.20 -25.07 -18.12
C LEU A 284 -15.37 -25.28 -19.10
N VAL A 285 -15.63 -24.28 -19.95
CA VAL A 285 -16.63 -24.34 -21.02
C VAL A 285 -15.88 -24.39 -22.35
N ARG A 286 -15.32 -25.55 -22.67
CA ARG A 286 -14.84 -25.93 -24.01
C ARG A 286 -15.23 -27.36 -24.27
#